data_AF-A0A0K8WGK8-F1
#
_entry.id   AF-A0A0K8WGK8-F1
#
_cell.length_a   1.000
_cell.length_b   1.000
_cell.length_c   1.000
_cell.angle_alpha   90.00
_cell.angle_beta   90.00
_cell.angle_gamma   90.00
#
_symmetry.space_group_name_H-M   'P 1'
#
loop_
_entity.id
_entity.type
_entity.pdbx_description
1 polymer ?
#
loop_
_entity_poly.entity_id
_entity_poly.type
_entity_poly.pdbx_seq_one_letter_code
_entity_poly.pdbx_strand_id
1 'polypeptide(L)'
;ARRTIENSIGILVTRWRVLLTTLHLFPENAEKIVLACVALHNFIMFNNENASSYIASNYADWEDSNGEFHDGLLRRKEYPIDCAIFQFGSLRSKKFFGN
;
A
#
# COMPACT_ATOMS: atom_id res chain seq x y z
N ALA A 1 9.42 10.52 13.48
CA ALA A 1 8.12 11.13 13.12
C ALA A 1 7.91 11.25 11.60
N ARG A 2 8.70 12.07 10.88
CA ARG A 2 8.53 12.27 9.42
C ARG A 2 8.60 10.98 8.59
N ARG A 3 9.60 10.12 8.87
CA ARG A 3 9.78 8.83 8.17
C ARG A 3 8.55 7.94 8.29
N THR A 4 7.95 7.84 9.47
CA THR A 4 6.73 7.06 9.72
C THR A 4 5.54 7.58 8.92
N ILE A 5 5.36 8.91 8.86
CA ILE A 5 4.27 9.53 8.09
C ILE A 5 4.46 9.26 6.60
N GLU A 6 5.66 9.47 6.08
CA GLU A 6 6.01 9.19 4.69
C GLU A 6 5.81 7.70 4.34
N ASN A 7 6.18 6.79 5.24
CA ASN A 7 6.00 5.36 5.08
C ASN A 7 4.52 4.99 4.94
N SER A 8 3.67 5.52 5.83
CA SER A 8 2.22 5.29 5.79
C SER A 8 1.58 5.87 4.53
N ILE A 9 1.96 7.08 4.12
CA ILE A 9 1.46 7.70 2.89
C ILE A 9 1.91 6.90 1.66
N GLY A 10 3.17 6.46 1.61
CA GLY A 10 3.70 5.65 0.51
C GLY A 10 2.94 4.34 0.34
N ILE A 11 2.63 3.66 1.44
CA ILE A 11 1.76 2.47 1.42
C ILE A 11 0.38 2.80 0.85
N LEU A 12 -0.22 3.91 1.29
CA LEU A 12 -1.56 4.30 0.83
C LEU A 12 -1.56 4.61 -0.68
N VAL A 13 -0.64 5.44 -1.12
CA VAL A 13 -0.54 5.89 -2.52
C VAL A 13 -0.36 4.72 -3.50
N THR A 14 0.37 3.68 -3.10
CA THR A 14 0.61 2.49 -3.93
C THR A 14 -0.63 1.62 -4.15
N ARG A 15 -1.59 1.67 -3.22
CA ARG A 15 -2.83 0.89 -3.32
C ARG A 15 -4.01 1.71 -3.82
N TRP A 16 -4.05 3.01 -3.52
CA TRP A 16 -5.15 3.90 -3.90
C TRP A 16 -4.71 4.95 -4.91
N ARG A 17 -4.99 4.68 -6.19
CA ARG A 17 -4.69 5.59 -7.30
C ARG A 17 -5.29 6.98 -7.16
N VAL A 18 -6.38 7.12 -6.41
CA VAL A 18 -7.02 8.41 -6.13
C VAL A 18 -6.08 9.39 -5.42
N LEU A 19 -5.10 8.87 -4.66
CA LEU A 19 -4.10 9.66 -3.94
C LEU A 19 -2.89 10.03 -4.81
N LEU A 20 -2.75 9.43 -6.00
CA LEU A 20 -1.71 9.79 -6.99
C LEU A 20 -2.10 10.99 -7.86
N THR A 21 -3.38 11.38 -7.82
CA THR A 21 -3.93 12.47 -8.63
C THR A 21 -4.30 13.65 -7.77
N THR A 22 -4.20 14.85 -8.33
CA THR A 22 -4.72 16.06 -7.67
C THR A 22 -6.22 15.92 -7.42
N LEU A 23 -6.61 15.98 -6.15
CA LEU A 23 -8.01 15.96 -5.74
C LEU A 23 -8.61 17.35 -6.00
N HIS A 24 -9.40 17.50 -7.07
CA HIS A 24 -10.19 18.71 -7.32
C HIS A 24 -11.44 18.76 -6.44
N LEU A 25 -11.23 18.76 -5.13
CA LEU A 25 -12.27 18.70 -4.11
C LEU A 25 -11.99 19.74 -3.03
N PHE A 26 -13.04 20.14 -2.32
CA PHE A 26 -12.87 20.92 -1.10
C PHE A 26 -12.09 20.12 -0.04
N PRO A 27 -11.30 20.77 0.82
CA PRO A 27 -10.47 20.11 1.84
C PRO A 27 -11.25 19.11 2.71
N GLU A 28 -12.50 19.42 3.07
CA GLU A 28 -13.33 18.57 3.91
C GLU A 28 -13.69 17.24 3.22
N ASN A 29 -13.79 17.26 1.89
CA ASN A 29 -14.05 16.06 1.10
C ASN A 29 -12.76 15.27 0.85
N ALA A 30 -11.63 15.95 0.65
CA ALA A 30 -10.33 15.30 0.56
C ALA A 30 -9.98 14.55 1.86
N GLU A 31 -10.27 15.16 3.01
CA GLU A 31 -10.08 14.53 4.33
C GLU A 31 -10.91 13.25 4.46
N LYS A 32 -12.20 13.28 4.08
CA LYS A 32 -13.06 12.09 4.10
C LYS A 32 -12.52 10.96 3.21
N ILE A 33 -11.95 11.29 2.04
CA ILE A 33 -11.34 10.30 1.15
C ILE A 33 -10.13 9.66 1.82
N VAL A 34 -9.23 10.47 2.41
CA VAL A 34 -8.05 9.96 3.12
C VAL A 34 -8.46 9.06 4.29
N LEU A 35 -9.44 9.49 5.09
CA LEU A 35 -9.98 8.70 6.20
C LEU A 35 -10.61 7.38 5.72
N ALA A 36 -11.35 7.40 4.61
CA ALA A 36 -11.91 6.20 4.01
C ALA A 36 -10.83 5.23 3.50
N CYS A 37 -9.76 5.75 2.89
CA CYS A 37 -8.60 4.95 2.49
C CYS A 37 -7.93 4.28 3.69
N VAL A 38 -7.73 5.02 4.79
CA VAL A 38 -7.16 4.47 6.04
C VAL A 38 -8.07 3.41 6.66
N ALA A 39 -9.38 3.67 6.73
CA ALA A 39 -10.34 2.70 7.25
C ALA A 39 -10.34 1.41 6.41
N LEU A 40 -10.32 1.52 5.09
CA LEU A 40 -10.26 0.39 4.18
C LEU A 40 -8.92 -0.35 4.26
N HIS A 41 -7.82 0.37 4.41
CA HIS A 41 -6.50 -0.20 4.68
C HIS A 41 -6.54 -1.12 5.89
N ASN A 42 -7.01 -0.58 7.02
CA ASN A 42 -7.09 -1.29 8.28
C ASN A 42 -8.02 -2.50 8.17
N PHE A 43 -9.17 -2.35 7.49
CA PHE A 43 -10.08 -3.45 7.25
C PHE A 43 -9.44 -4.59 6.47
N ILE A 44 -8.73 -4.30 5.36
CA ILE A 44 -8.08 -5.33 4.55
C ILE A 44 -6.95 -5.99 5.35
N MET A 45 -6.14 -5.21 6.07
CA MET A 45 -5.05 -5.75 6.90
C MET A 45 -5.55 -6.65 8.03
N PHE A 46 -6.71 -6.32 8.61
CA PHE A 46 -7.30 -7.11 9.69
C PHE A 46 -7.96 -8.41 9.19
N ASN A 47 -8.61 -8.38 8.01
CA ASN A 47 -9.38 -9.50 7.49
C ASN A 47 -8.58 -10.44 6.57
N ASN A 48 -7.37 -10.06 6.16
CA ASN A 48 -6.58 -10.84 5.23
C ASN A 48 -5.52 -11.65 5.98
N GLU A 49 -5.70 -12.96 6.03
CA GLU A 49 -4.75 -13.90 6.66
C GLU A 49 -3.34 -13.79 6.06
N ASN A 50 -3.25 -13.35 4.80
CA ASN A 50 -1.99 -13.16 4.09
C ASN A 50 -1.73 -11.67 3.81
N ALA A 51 -1.34 -10.92 4.85
CA ALA A 51 -0.94 -9.51 4.72
C ALA A 51 0.13 -9.28 3.64
N SER A 52 1.02 -10.27 3.43
CA SER A 52 2.04 -10.27 2.37
C SER A 52 1.48 -10.23 0.93
N SER A 53 0.23 -10.67 0.74
CA SER A 53 -0.49 -10.56 -0.54
C SER A 53 -1.00 -9.14 -0.80
N TYR A 54 -1.30 -8.40 0.27
CA TYR A 54 -1.78 -7.04 0.20
C TYR A 54 -0.64 -6.02 0.21
N ILE A 55 0.46 -6.24 0.91
CA ILE A 55 1.68 -5.42 0.83
C ILE A 55 2.86 -6.37 1.01
N ALA A 56 3.86 -6.32 0.13
CA ALA A 56 5.07 -7.11 0.31
C ALA A 56 5.75 -6.74 1.64
N SER A 57 6.23 -7.73 2.39
CA SER A 57 6.78 -7.52 3.74
C SER A 57 8.01 -6.61 3.79
N ASN A 58 8.71 -6.46 2.67
CA ASN A 58 9.85 -5.54 2.50
C ASN A 58 9.48 -4.24 1.78
N TYR A 59 8.19 -3.94 1.62
CA TYR A 59 7.72 -2.76 0.90
C TYR A 59 7.95 -1.48 1.70
N ALA A 60 7.58 -1.51 2.98
CA ALA A 60 7.68 -0.40 3.92
C ALA A 60 9.09 -0.29 4.51
N ASP A 61 9.47 0.91 4.97
CA ASP A 61 10.65 1.07 5.83
C ASP A 61 10.43 0.22 7.11
N TRP A 62 11.47 -0.45 7.59
CA TRP A 62 11.43 -1.27 8.80
C TRP A 62 12.58 -0.94 9.74
N GLU A 63 12.35 -1.18 11.02
CA GLU A 63 13.33 -0.95 12.09
C GLU A 63 13.81 -2.31 12.59
N ASP A 64 15.12 -2.48 12.72
CA ASP A 64 15.70 -3.71 13.25
C ASP A 64 15.74 -3.71 14.79
N SER A 65 16.17 -4.82 15.37
CA SER A 65 16.29 -4.96 16.84
C SER A 65 17.33 -4.02 17.47
N ASN A 66 18.19 -3.41 16.66
CA ASN A 66 19.23 -2.48 17.10
C ASN A 66 18.75 -1.02 17.00
N GLY A 67 17.53 -0.78 16.52
CA GLY A 67 16.96 0.56 16.29
C GLY A 67 17.45 1.21 15.00
N GLU A 68 18.13 0.48 14.13
CA GLU A 68 18.55 0.97 12.83
C GLU A 68 17.40 0.87 11.82
N PHE A 69 17.21 1.95 11.04
CA PHE A 69 16.17 2.01 10.02
C PHE A 69 16.69 1.53 8.68
N HIS A 70 15.97 0.57 8.10
CA HIS A 70 16.24 0.02 6.78
C HIS A 70 15.21 0.54 5.77
N ASP A 71 15.68 0.95 4.61
CA ASP A 71 14.82 1.49 3.54
C ASP A 71 14.00 0.38 2.87
N GLY A 72 12.68 0.59 2.80
CA GLY A 72 11.75 -0.31 2.10
C GLY A 72 11.82 -0.17 0.58
N LEU A 73 11.18 -1.09 -0.14
CA LEU A 73 11.03 -1.00 -1.60
C LEU A 73 10.38 0.31 -2.06
N LEU A 74 9.53 0.93 -1.23
CA LEU A 74 8.88 2.21 -1.54
C LEU A 74 9.87 3.35 -1.85
N ARG A 75 11.10 3.27 -1.34
CA ARG A 75 12.15 4.29 -1.56
C ARG A 75 13.01 4.01 -2.80
N ARG A 76 12.93 2.81 -3.37
CA ARG A 76 13.63 2.49 -4.62
C ARG A 76 12.90 3.15 -5.79
N LYS A 77 13.62 3.96 -6.56
CA LYS A 77 13.11 4.74 -7.70
C LYS A 77 12.63 3.91 -8.91
N GLU A 78 12.64 2.58 -8.80
CA GLU A 78 12.57 1.67 -9.97
C GLU A 78 11.41 0.68 -9.93
N TYR A 79 10.40 0.91 -9.09
CA TYR A 79 9.19 0.08 -9.12
C TYR A 79 8.00 0.90 -9.59
N PRO A 80 7.52 0.70 -10.84
CA PRO A 80 6.23 1.21 -11.23
C PRO A 80 5.18 0.59 -10.30
N ILE A 81 4.15 1.39 -10.02
CA ILE A 81 2.98 1.09 -9.18
C ILE A 81 2.30 -0.25 -9.59
N ASP A 82 2.69 -0.84 -10.72
CA ASP A 82 2.25 -2.11 -11.26
C ASP A 82 2.55 -3.35 -10.40
N CYS A 83 3.58 -3.37 -9.54
CA CYS A 83 3.83 -4.55 -8.69
C CYS A 83 2.65 -4.85 -7.75
N ALA A 84 1.92 -3.82 -7.32
CA ALA A 84 0.71 -3.96 -6.52
C ALA A 84 -0.47 -4.56 -7.34
N ILE A 85 -0.54 -4.27 -8.64
CA ILE A 85 -1.59 -4.76 -9.56
C ILE A 85 -1.31 -6.21 -9.98
N PHE A 86 -0.05 -6.57 -10.23
CA PHE A 86 0.33 -7.94 -10.61
C PHE A 86 0.03 -8.98 -9.52
N GLN A 87 0.07 -8.60 -8.24
CA GLN A 87 -0.30 -9.49 -7.14
C GLN A 87 -1.79 -9.87 -7.15
N PHE A 88 -2.67 -8.94 -7.53
CA PHE A 88 -4.10 -9.22 -7.72
C PHE A 88 -4.37 -10.02 -9.01
N GLY A 89 -3.58 -9.81 -10.06
CA GLY A 89 -3.65 -10.58 -11.31
C GLY A 89 -3.34 -12.07 -11.13
N SER A 90 -2.43 -12.42 -10.22
CA SER A 90 -2.07 -13.81 -9.94
C SER A 90 -3.22 -14.63 -9.32
N LEU A 91 -4.11 -13.99 -8.55
CA LEU A 91 -5.32 -14.64 -8.00
C LEU A 91 -6.43 -14.84 -9.04
N ARG A 92 -6.39 -14.12 -10.17
CA ARG A 92 -7.36 -14.31 -11.27
C ARG A 92 -7.00 -15.50 -12.16
N SER A 93 -5.73 -15.91 -12.19
CA SER A 93 -5.26 -16.97 -13.09
C SER A 93 -5.40 -18.41 -12.53
N LYS A 94 -5.73 -18.59 -11.25
CA LYS A 94 -5.87 -19.93 -10.64
C LYS A 94 -7.30 -20.50 -10.60
N LYS A 95 -8.27 -19.86 -11.25
CA LYS A 95 -9.65 -20.38 -11.35
C LYS A 95 -10.12 -20.79 -12.75
N PHE A 96 -9.26 -20.78 -13.78
CA PHE A 96 -9.71 -21.02 -15.16
C PHE A 96 -8.81 -21.88 -16.06
N PHE A 97 -7.92 -22.70 -15.50
CA PHE A 97 -7.28 -23.83 -16.19
C PHE A 97 -6.95 -24.85 -15.09
N GLY A 98 -7.40 -26.09 -15.07
CA GLY A 98 -8.16 -26.92 -15.98
C GLY A 98 -8.04 -28.36 -15.47
N ASN A 99 -9.07 -29.16 -15.77
CA ASN A 99 -9.14 -30.64 -15.71
C ASN A 99 -9.16 -31.33 -14.34
#